data_AF-A0A7K7ZDW1-F1
#
_entry.id   AF-A0A7K7ZDW1-F1
#
_cell.length_a   1.000
_cell.length_b   1.000
_cell.length_c   1.000
_cell.angle_alpha   90.00
_cell.angle_beta   90.00
_cell.angle_gamma   90.00
#
_symmetry.space_group_name_H-M   'P 1'
#
loop_
_entity.id
_entity.type
_entity.pdbx_description
1 polymer ?
#
loop_
_entity_poly.entity_id
_entity_poly.type
_entity_poly.pdbx_seq_one_letter_code
_entity_poly.pdbx_strand_id
1 'polypeptide(L)'
;LDLVKQTNVSLNDFIKACAHVGTEQYKADLVATTLAQQLHVAKATVKCFDCEEEGLKKKQCPKNKQGKKTPSKPCPRCRKGFHWSNECHSKFDEDGNPLPQQGNSKRGS
;
A
#
# COMPACT_ATOMS: atom_id res chain seq x y z
N LEU A 1 -36.88 -7.55 12.54
CA LEU A 1 -36.21 -6.30 12.93
C LEU A 1 -37.17 -5.54 13.79
N ASP A 2 -36.69 -5.30 14.99
CA ASP A 2 -37.41 -5.02 16.21
C ASP A 2 -38.53 -4.00 16.08
N LEU A 3 -39.61 -4.37 16.78
CA LEU A 3 -40.74 -3.55 17.17
C LEU A 3 -40.37 -2.06 17.19
N VAL A 4 -40.94 -1.31 16.25
CA VAL A 4 -41.26 0.10 16.47
C VAL A 4 -42.21 0.10 17.66
N LYS A 5 -41.63 0.10 18.88
CA LYS A 5 -42.34 0.45 20.10
C LYS A 5 -42.97 1.79 19.79
N GLN A 6 -44.30 1.82 19.81
CA GLN A 6 -45.10 3.04 19.70
C GLN A 6 -44.71 3.97 20.85
N THR A 7 -43.64 4.72 20.66
CA THR A 7 -43.43 5.99 21.32
C THR A 7 -44.28 7.01 20.55
N ASN A 8 -44.87 7.96 21.25
CA ASN A 8 -45.57 9.09 20.66
C ASN A 8 -44.55 9.99 19.92
N VAL A 9 -43.94 9.48 18.84
CA VAL A 9 -43.13 10.25 17.92
C VAL A 9 -44.10 11.20 17.24
N SER A 10 -43.98 12.48 17.57
CA SER A 10 -44.82 13.50 16.97
C SER A 10 -44.56 13.53 15.47
N LEU A 11 -45.57 13.84 14.68
CA LEU A 11 -45.41 14.10 13.24
C LEU A 11 -44.27 15.10 12.99
N ASN A 12 -44.14 16.11 13.86
CA ASN A 12 -43.05 17.08 13.81
C ASN A 12 -41.65 16.46 13.99
N ASP A 13 -41.52 15.43 14.83
CA ASP A 13 -40.25 14.75 15.04
C ASP A 13 -39.85 13.94 13.80
N PHE A 14 -40.83 13.35 13.12
CA PHE A 14 -40.61 12.66 11.85
C PHE A 14 -40.18 13.64 10.74
N ILE A 15 -40.86 14.79 10.61
CA ILE A 15 -40.46 15.84 9.65
C ILE A 15 -39.03 16.30 9.91
N LYS A 16 -38.67 16.56 11.17
CA LYS A 16 -37.30 16.97 11.54
C LYS A 16 -36.26 15.90 11.20
N ALA A 17 -36.56 14.63 11.43
CA ALA A 17 -35.66 13.53 11.08
C ALA A 17 -35.41 13.43 9.56
N CYS A 18 -36.41 13.77 8.75
CA CYS A 18 -36.30 13.74 7.29
C CYS A 18 -35.84 15.07 6.66
N ALA A 19 -35.57 16.12 7.45
CA ALA A 19 -35.33 17.46 6.93
C ALA A 19 -34.13 17.56 5.96
N HIS A 20 -33.15 16.66 6.09
CA HIS A 20 -31.98 16.60 5.21
C HIS A 20 -32.21 15.75 3.95
N VAL A 21 -33.19 14.84 3.95
CA VAL A 21 -33.45 13.92 2.84
C VAL A 21 -33.86 14.70 1.59
N GLY A 22 -33.22 14.40 0.46
CA GLY A 22 -33.50 15.04 -0.83
C GLY A 22 -32.77 16.37 -1.09
N THR A 23 -32.07 16.92 -0.08
CA THR A 23 -31.15 18.05 -0.28
C THR A 23 -29.98 17.66 -1.21
N GLU A 24 -29.33 18.63 -1.84
CA GLU A 24 -28.13 18.36 -2.65
C GLU A 24 -26.98 17.77 -1.81
N GLN A 25 -26.91 18.14 -0.52
CA GLN A 25 -25.98 17.53 0.43
C GLN A 25 -26.25 16.02 0.60
N TYR A 26 -27.52 15.64 0.81
CA TYR A 26 -27.90 14.22 0.93
C TYR A 26 -27.53 13.42 -0.33
N LYS A 27 -27.75 14.00 -1.51
CA LYS A 27 -27.36 13.37 -2.78
C LYS A 27 -25.85 13.22 -2.89
N ALA A 28 -25.09 14.26 -2.54
CA ALA A 28 -23.63 14.22 -2.55
C ALA A 28 -23.08 13.16 -1.59
N ASP A 29 -23.63 13.07 -0.38
CA ASP A 29 -23.25 12.05 0.62
C ASP A 29 -23.59 10.63 0.17
N LEU A 30 -24.75 10.45 -0.48
CA LEU A 30 -25.14 9.17 -1.07
C LEU A 30 -24.16 8.75 -2.18
N VAL A 31 -23.79 9.67 -3.07
CA VAL A 31 -22.78 9.42 -4.12
C VAL A 31 -21.42 9.13 -3.50
N ALA A 32 -20.97 9.90 -2.53
CA ALA A 32 -19.70 9.67 -1.85
C ALA A 32 -19.65 8.29 -1.17
N THR A 33 -20.73 7.89 -0.52
CA THR A 33 -20.84 6.59 0.16
C THR A 33 -20.79 5.44 -0.84
N THR A 34 -21.55 5.53 -1.94
CA THR A 34 -21.55 4.49 -2.99
C THR A 34 -20.18 4.37 -3.67
N LEU A 35 -19.51 5.49 -3.96
CA LEU A 35 -18.15 5.49 -4.50
C LEU A 35 -17.14 4.89 -3.51
N ALA A 36 -17.23 5.23 -2.22
CA ALA A 36 -16.37 4.66 -1.19
C ALA A 36 -16.53 3.14 -1.08
N GLN A 37 -17.76 2.64 -1.14
CA GLN A 37 -18.07 1.20 -1.16
C GLN A 37 -17.48 0.51 -2.40
N GLN A 38 -17.69 1.08 -3.59
CA GLN A 38 -17.11 0.52 -4.82
C GLN A 38 -15.58 0.49 -4.79
N LEU A 39 -14.94 1.54 -4.27
CA LEU A 39 -13.48 1.54 -4.08
C LEU A 39 -13.03 0.49 -3.07
N HIS A 40 -13.82 0.21 -2.03
CA HIS A 40 -13.52 -0.84 -1.06
C HIS A 40 -13.58 -2.23 -1.71
N VAL A 41 -14.62 -2.49 -2.50
CA VAL A 41 -14.76 -3.74 -3.29
C VAL A 41 -13.63 -3.86 -4.30
N ALA A 42 -13.34 -2.81 -5.07
CA ALA A 42 -12.26 -2.81 -6.05
C ALA A 42 -10.91 -3.14 -5.40
N LYS A 43 -10.59 -2.52 -4.25
CA LYS A 43 -9.38 -2.83 -3.48
C LYS A 43 -9.36 -4.27 -2.97
N ALA A 44 -10.49 -4.80 -2.51
CA ALA A 44 -10.60 -6.20 -2.08
C ALA A 44 -10.36 -7.17 -3.25
N THR A 45 -10.77 -6.81 -4.47
CA THR A 45 -10.56 -7.63 -5.67
C THR A 45 -9.18 -7.47 -6.33
N VAL A 46 -8.34 -6.54 -5.86
CA VAL A 46 -6.98 -6.38 -6.41
C VAL A 46 -6.18 -7.65 -6.09
N LYS A 47 -5.78 -8.35 -7.16
CA LYS A 47 -4.85 -9.47 -7.08
C LYS A 47 -3.41 -8.97 -7.07
N CYS A 48 -2.59 -9.58 -6.23
CA CYS A 48 -1.16 -9.35 -6.24
C CYS A 48 -0.54 -9.96 -7.51
N PHE A 49 0.13 -9.14 -8.33
CA PHE A 49 0.80 -9.61 -9.54
C PHE A 49 1.91 -10.66 -9.31
N ASP A 50 2.47 -10.74 -8.09
CA ASP A 50 3.56 -11.68 -7.79
C ASP A 50 3.08 -13.00 -7.15
N CYS A 51 1.91 -13.00 -6.49
CA CYS A 51 1.44 -14.17 -5.73
C CYS A 51 -0.02 -14.53 -5.94
N GLU A 52 -0.73 -13.78 -6.80
CA GLU A 52 -2.12 -13.97 -7.24
C GLU A 52 -3.18 -13.93 -6.13
N GLU A 53 -2.79 -13.67 -4.88
CA GLU A 53 -3.71 -13.47 -3.76
C GLU A 53 -4.48 -12.15 -3.89
N GLU A 54 -5.77 -12.20 -3.57
CA GLU A 54 -6.70 -11.07 -3.57
C GLU A 54 -6.52 -10.16 -2.34
N GLY A 55 -6.94 -8.91 -2.45
CA GLY A 55 -6.97 -7.95 -1.35
C GLY A 55 -5.63 -7.28 -1.03
N LEU A 56 -4.56 -7.55 -1.78
CA LEU A 56 -3.24 -6.98 -1.51
C LEU A 56 -2.47 -6.59 -2.77
N LYS A 57 -1.84 -5.42 -2.72
CA LYS A 57 -0.94 -4.95 -3.79
C LYS A 57 0.45 -5.57 -3.63
N LYS A 58 1.21 -5.64 -4.72
CA LYS A 58 2.62 -6.08 -4.77
C LYS A 58 3.48 -5.66 -3.57
N LYS A 59 3.44 -4.38 -3.18
CA LYS A 59 4.20 -3.84 -2.02
C LYS A 59 3.84 -4.45 -0.66
N GLN A 60 2.61 -4.94 -0.52
CA GLN A 60 2.08 -5.55 0.71
C GLN A 60 2.19 -7.08 0.67
N CYS A 61 2.66 -7.67 -0.43
CA CYS A 61 2.85 -9.10 -0.57
C CYS A 61 3.85 -9.62 0.47
N PRO A 62 3.46 -10.57 1.33
CA PRO A 62 4.38 -11.16 2.30
C PRO A 62 5.54 -11.90 1.61
N LYS A 63 5.31 -12.47 0.42
CA LYS A 63 6.37 -13.10 -0.39
C LYS A 63 7.41 -12.09 -0.88
N ASN A 64 7.04 -10.81 -1.09
CA ASN A 64 8.02 -9.77 -1.43
C ASN A 64 8.97 -9.42 -0.28
N LYS A 65 8.59 -9.70 0.98
CA LYS A 65 9.50 -9.49 2.12
C LYS A 65 10.63 -10.52 2.16
N GLN A 66 10.49 -11.65 1.47
CA GLN A 66 11.51 -12.70 1.44
C GLN A 66 12.66 -12.37 0.46
N GLY A 67 12.50 -11.37 -0.42
CA GLY A 67 13.43 -11.08 -1.51
C GLY A 67 14.59 -10.13 -1.18
N LYS A 68 14.53 -9.37 -0.09
CA LYS A 68 15.65 -8.50 0.34
C LYS A 68 16.42 -9.15 1.50
N LYS A 69 17.00 -10.31 1.23
CA LYS A 69 18.01 -10.86 2.13
C LYS A 69 19.24 -9.97 2.01
N THR A 70 19.60 -9.28 3.08
CA THR A 70 20.94 -8.70 3.21
C THR A 70 21.94 -9.86 3.14
N PRO A 71 23.04 -9.71 2.39
CA PRO A 71 24.04 -10.78 2.32
C PRO A 71 24.59 -11.05 3.72
N SER A 72 24.83 -12.33 4.04
CA SER A 72 25.40 -12.74 5.33
C SER A 72 26.90 -12.45 5.45
N LYS A 73 27.56 -12.12 4.33
CA LYS A 73 28.97 -11.77 4.27
C LYS A 73 29.12 -10.27 3.96
N PRO A 74 30.17 -9.61 4.47
CA PRO A 74 30.49 -8.25 4.06
C PRO A 74 30.66 -8.14 2.55
N CYS A 75 30.36 -6.97 2.01
CA CYS A 75 30.51 -6.66 0.60
C CYS A 75 31.94 -7.01 0.14
N PRO A 76 32.12 -7.89 -0.85
CA PRO A 76 33.45 -8.31 -1.27
C PRO A 76 34.23 -7.19 -1.96
N ARG A 77 33.57 -6.08 -2.34
CA ARG A 77 34.23 -4.89 -2.89
C ARG A 77 34.81 -4.01 -1.79
N CYS A 78 33.97 -3.48 -0.89
CA CYS A 78 34.41 -2.47 0.08
C CYS A 78 34.67 -2.99 1.48
N ARG A 79 34.19 -4.20 1.82
CA ARG A 79 34.24 -4.83 3.15
C ARG A 79 33.58 -4.05 4.32
N LYS A 80 33.14 -2.81 4.10
CA LYS A 80 32.52 -1.91 5.11
C LYS A 80 31.06 -2.20 5.50
N GLY A 81 30.40 -3.19 4.92
CA GLY A 81 29.00 -3.47 5.28
C GLY A 81 28.37 -4.60 4.48
N PHE A 82 27.12 -4.94 4.85
CA PHE A 82 26.39 -6.08 4.31
C PHE A 82 25.42 -5.64 3.21
N HIS A 83 25.97 -5.49 2.00
CA HIS A 83 25.23 -5.17 0.79
C HIS A 83 25.85 -5.90 -0.41
N TRP A 84 25.09 -6.02 -1.49
CA TRP A 84 25.55 -6.66 -2.72
C TRP A 84 26.55 -5.75 -3.46
N SER A 85 27.50 -6.34 -4.19
CA SER A 85 28.55 -5.57 -4.88
C SER A 85 28.02 -4.60 -5.93
N ASN A 86 26.85 -4.87 -6.51
CA ASN A 86 26.17 -3.98 -7.45
C ASN A 86 25.54 -2.74 -6.76
N GLU A 87 25.25 -2.83 -5.46
CA GLU A 87 24.72 -1.76 -4.60
C GLU A 87 25.83 -1.02 -3.82
N CYS A 88 27.10 -1.37 -4.05
CA CYS A 88 28.22 -0.81 -3.32
C CYS A 88 28.60 0.58 -3.84
N HIS A 89 28.26 1.63 -3.09
CA HIS A 89 28.61 3.02 -3.38
C HIS A 89 29.90 3.50 -2.68
N SER A 90 30.63 2.62 -1.98
CA SER A 90 31.89 3.01 -1.32
C SER A 90 32.96 3.32 -2.35
N LYS A 91 33.76 4.36 -2.09
CA LYS A 91 34.95 4.72 -2.87
C LYS A 91 36.22 4.08 -2.31
N PHE A 92 36.19 3.63 -1.07
CA PHE A 92 37.35 3.08 -0.34
C PHE A 92 37.01 1.76 0.32
N ASP A 93 37.98 0.85 0.42
CA ASP A 93 37.87 -0.37 1.22
C ASP A 93 37.94 -0.07 2.73
N GLU A 94 37.78 -1.10 3.55
CA GLU A 94 37.89 -1.05 5.02
C GLU A 94 39.21 -0.47 5.50
N ASP A 95 40.29 -0.72 4.77
CA ASP A 95 41.66 -0.26 5.07
C ASP A 95 41.94 1.18 4.57
N GLY A 96 41.00 1.80 3.85
CA GLY A 96 41.14 3.16 3.32
C GLY A 96 41.77 3.25 1.92
N ASN A 97 42.02 2.12 1.25
CA ASN A 97 42.53 2.11 -0.12
C ASN A 97 41.41 2.42 -1.13
N PRO A 98 41.71 3.13 -2.22
CA PRO A 98 40.74 3.43 -3.26
C PRO A 98 40.28 2.16 -4.00
N LEU A 99 38.96 2.03 -4.19
CA LEU A 99 38.34 0.91 -4.89
C LEU A 99 38.41 1.10 -6.42
N PRO A 100 38.52 0.01 -7.20
CA PRO A 100 38.47 0.11 -8.65
C PRO A 100 37.11 0.67 -9.10
N GLN A 101 37.11 1.49 -10.16
CA GLN A 101 35.89 2.06 -10.72
C GLN A 101 34.88 0.96 -11.06
N GLN A 102 33.63 1.17 -10.66
CA GLN A 102 32.54 0.24 -10.94
C GLN A 102 32.31 0.17 -12.46
N GLY A 103 32.86 -0.88 -13.08
CA GLY A 103 32.85 -1.04 -14.54
C GLY A 103 31.44 -1.23 -15.08
N ASN A 104 30.98 -0.29 -15.92
CA ASN A 104 29.88 -0.51 -16.83
C ASN A 104 30.40 -1.25 -18.08
N SER A 105 30.69 -2.54 -17.94
CA SER A 105 30.95 -3.37 -19.12
C SER A 105 29.63 -3.73 -19.78
N LYS A 106 29.27 -2.93 -20.78
CA LYS A 106 28.38 -3.20 -21.94
C LYS A 106 27.22 -4.18 -21.69
N ARG A 107 25.99 -3.64 -21.61
CA ARG A 107 24.79 -4.43 -21.95
C ARG A 107 24.85 -4.70 -23.45
N GLY A 108 25.20 -5.93 -23.83
CA GLY A 108 25.13 -6.39 -25.22
C GLY A 108 23.68 -6.32 -25.74
N SER A 109 23.56 -5.89 -26.99
CA SER A 109 22.33 -5.90 -27.80
C SER A 109 21.86 -7.32 -28.10
#